data_AF-A0AAU9DFQ5-F1
#
_entry.id   AF-A0AAU9DFQ5-F1
#
_cell.length_a   1.000
_cell.length_b   1.000
_cell.length_c   1.000
_cell.angle_alpha   90.00
_cell.angle_beta   90.00
_cell.angle_gamma   90.00
#
_symmetry.space_group_name_H-M   'P 1'
#
loop_
_entity.id
_entity.type
_entity.pdbx_description
1 polymer ?
#
loop_
_entity_poly.entity_id
_entity_poly.type
_entity_poly.pdbx_seq_one_letter_code
_entity_poly.pdbx_strand_id
1 'polypeptide(L)'
;MNKKEIIKICYIDDDFDVQLSKYLVENYIVDKKDNIEIDYSEYKFNTEDNYKKLLKKDIVKQANIILIDSRLFENMSNKKTKFTGEKFKIILRQIYPFIKTVVISQNETTEESSVVSKFKQAESKGISFVEHYDDNLKKILDENIKFILEERKTLEELNDDEFIDELLLETIDKTFNGLESYSEFEKKELDNLIEVFEEVRSHYDNQK
;
A
#
# COMPACT_ATOMS: atom_id res chain seq x y z
N MET A 1 -30.32 -3.38 10.37
CA MET A 1 -29.03 -4.08 10.16
C MET A 1 -27.96 -3.01 10.14
N ASN A 2 -26.96 -3.06 11.02
CA ASN A 2 -25.83 -2.14 10.93
C ASN A 2 -25.09 -2.46 9.61
N LYS A 3 -24.84 -1.44 8.79
CA LYS A 3 -24.05 -1.56 7.57
C LYS A 3 -22.66 -2.07 7.95
N LYS A 4 -22.18 -3.11 7.28
CA LYS A 4 -20.79 -3.59 7.46
C LYS A 4 -19.86 -2.66 6.70
N GLU A 5 -18.74 -2.31 7.33
CA GLU A 5 -17.69 -1.53 6.69
C GLU A 5 -16.78 -2.46 5.89
N ILE A 6 -16.67 -2.22 4.59
CA ILE A 6 -15.79 -2.99 3.71
C ILE A 6 -14.41 -2.33 3.68
N ILE A 7 -13.37 -3.11 3.95
CA ILE A 7 -11.97 -2.71 3.82
C ILE A 7 -11.32 -3.59 2.75
N LYS A 8 -10.86 -2.95 1.68
CA LYS A 8 -10.14 -3.59 0.59
C LYS A 8 -8.65 -3.65 0.89
N ILE A 9 -8.08 -4.85 0.98
CA ILE A 9 -6.65 -5.08 1.17
C ILE A 9 -6.09 -5.74 -0.08
N CYS A 10 -5.06 -5.14 -0.68
CA CYS A 10 -4.38 -5.67 -1.86
C CYS A 10 -2.93 -6.02 -1.52
N TYR A 11 -2.51 -7.26 -1.78
CA TYR A 11 -1.11 -7.67 -1.71
C TYR A 11 -0.47 -7.69 -3.09
N ILE A 12 0.60 -6.92 -3.27
CA ILE A 12 1.33 -6.80 -4.53
C ILE A 12 2.72 -7.41 -4.34
N ASP A 13 2.99 -8.46 -5.11
CA ASP A 13 4.27 -9.16 -5.14
C ASP A 13 4.58 -9.65 -6.56
N ASP A 14 5.85 -9.81 -6.92
CA ASP A 14 6.25 -10.53 -8.14
C ASP A 14 6.29 -12.05 -7.90
N ASP A 15 6.52 -12.46 -6.66
CA ASP A 15 6.42 -13.85 -6.20
C ASP A 15 5.83 -13.92 -4.78
N PHE A 16 4.54 -14.24 -4.69
CA PHE A 16 3.80 -14.20 -3.42
C PHE A 16 4.44 -15.06 -2.33
N ASP A 17 4.56 -14.46 -1.14
CA ASP A 17 4.89 -15.19 0.07
C ASP A 17 3.68 -16.04 0.51
N VAL A 18 3.76 -17.34 0.25
CA VAL A 18 2.70 -18.31 0.57
C VAL A 18 2.29 -18.26 2.04
N GLN A 19 3.23 -17.99 2.96
CA GLN A 19 2.94 -17.96 4.39
C GLN A 19 2.20 -16.68 4.78
N LEU A 20 2.58 -15.55 4.18
CA LEU A 20 1.83 -14.30 4.33
C LEU A 20 0.42 -14.41 3.75
N SER A 21 0.29 -14.89 2.50
CA SER A 21 -1.01 -15.08 1.84
C SER A 21 -1.93 -15.98 2.69
N LYS A 22 -1.37 -17.09 3.21
CA LYS A 22 -2.09 -18.00 4.10
C LYS A 22 -2.52 -17.31 5.39
N TYR A 23 -1.62 -16.59 6.05
CA TYR A 23 -1.93 -15.86 7.27
C TYR A 23 -3.07 -14.84 7.05
N LEU A 24 -3.04 -14.09 5.95
CA LEU A 24 -4.08 -13.11 5.65
C LEU A 24 -5.45 -13.78 5.51
N VAL A 25 -5.54 -14.86 4.74
CA VAL A 25 -6.80 -15.54 4.43
C VAL A 25 -7.33 -16.38 5.60
N GLU A 26 -6.47 -17.19 6.22
CA GLU A 26 -6.89 -18.20 7.20
C GLU A 26 -6.88 -17.70 8.64
N ASN A 27 -6.15 -16.62 8.95
CA ASN A 27 -6.03 -16.09 10.31
C ASN A 27 -6.61 -14.68 10.40
N TYR A 28 -5.99 -13.72 9.71
CA TYR A 28 -6.30 -12.31 9.90
C TYR A 28 -7.73 -11.93 9.51
N ILE A 29 -8.23 -12.42 8.36
CA ILE A 29 -9.60 -12.13 7.88
C ILE A 29 -10.65 -12.83 8.74
N VAL A 30 -10.40 -14.09 9.12
CA VAL A 30 -11.33 -14.90 9.92
C VAL A 30 -11.55 -14.30 11.31
N ASP A 31 -10.52 -13.68 11.89
CA ASP A 31 -10.57 -13.08 13.23
C ASP A 31 -11.23 -11.68 13.29
N LYS A 32 -11.82 -11.20 12.18
CA LYS A 32 -12.41 -9.87 12.13
C LYS A 32 -13.76 -9.79 12.80
N LYS A 33 -14.03 -8.61 13.39
CA LYS A 33 -15.30 -8.29 14.05
C LYS A 33 -16.44 -8.31 13.03
N ASP A 34 -17.63 -8.70 13.49
CA ASP A 34 -18.84 -8.81 12.67
C ASP A 34 -19.21 -7.54 11.87
N ASN A 35 -18.74 -6.37 12.28
CA ASN A 35 -19.03 -5.09 11.65
C ASN A 35 -18.01 -4.66 10.56
N ILE A 36 -16.94 -5.42 10.36
CA ILE A 36 -15.91 -5.15 9.33
C ILE A 36 -15.81 -6.37 8.41
N GLU A 37 -15.85 -6.12 7.11
CA GLU A 37 -15.62 -7.12 6.08
C GLU A 37 -14.33 -6.80 5.35
N ILE A 38 -13.42 -7.78 5.26
CA ILE A 38 -12.17 -7.62 4.51
C ILE A 38 -12.35 -8.22 3.13
N ASP A 39 -12.25 -7.36 2.12
CA ASP A 39 -12.17 -7.75 0.71
C ASP A 39 -10.69 -7.86 0.35
N TYR A 40 -10.17 -9.09 0.34
CA TYR A 40 -8.76 -9.37 0.10
C TYR A 40 -8.51 -9.76 -1.35
N SER A 41 -7.46 -9.19 -1.91
CA SER A 41 -7.03 -9.46 -3.27
C SER A 41 -5.50 -9.50 -3.37
N GLU A 42 -5.02 -10.20 -4.39
CA GLU A 42 -3.61 -10.34 -4.70
C GLU A 42 -3.37 -9.87 -6.14
N TYR A 43 -2.32 -9.07 -6.35
CA TYR A 43 -1.88 -8.65 -7.68
C TYR A 43 -0.46 -9.14 -7.93
N LYS A 44 -0.32 -10.07 -8.87
CA LYS A 44 1.00 -10.56 -9.30
C LYS A 44 1.60 -9.59 -10.30
N PHE A 45 2.69 -8.96 -9.93
CA PHE A 45 3.43 -8.06 -10.81
C PHE A 45 4.31 -8.84 -11.77
N ASN A 46 4.16 -8.60 -13.07
CA ASN A 46 4.91 -9.31 -14.10
C ASN A 46 5.97 -8.42 -14.78
N THR A 47 6.93 -9.02 -15.48
CA THR A 47 8.00 -8.33 -16.20
C THR A 47 7.55 -7.50 -17.40
N GLU A 48 6.25 -7.48 -17.72
CA GLU A 48 5.68 -6.58 -18.73
C GLU A 48 4.92 -5.40 -18.08
N ASP A 49 4.65 -5.49 -16.78
CA ASP A 49 4.07 -4.42 -16.00
C ASP A 49 5.13 -3.39 -15.63
N ASN A 50 4.76 -2.14 -15.49
CA ASN A 50 5.62 -1.15 -14.86
C ASN A 50 4.81 -0.44 -13.79
N TYR A 51 5.48 0.29 -12.90
CA TYR A 51 4.77 0.96 -11.82
C TYR A 51 3.67 1.92 -12.35
N LYS A 52 3.85 2.55 -13.52
CA LYS A 52 2.83 3.39 -14.16
C LYS A 52 1.58 2.60 -14.54
N LYS A 53 1.73 1.39 -15.07
CA LYS A 53 0.63 0.47 -15.38
C LYS A 53 -0.05 -0.01 -14.09
N LEU A 54 0.75 -0.35 -13.07
CA LEU A 54 0.27 -0.79 -11.77
C LEU A 54 -0.62 0.26 -11.10
N LEU A 55 -0.19 1.52 -11.08
CA LEU A 55 -0.98 2.66 -10.54
C LEU A 55 -2.35 2.83 -11.22
N LYS A 56 -2.49 2.38 -12.47
CA LYS A 56 -3.73 2.50 -13.24
C LYS A 56 -4.71 1.35 -13.01
N LYS A 57 -4.32 0.28 -12.32
CA LYS A 57 -5.19 -0.87 -12.07
C LYS A 57 -6.23 -0.55 -11.01
N ASP A 58 -7.48 -0.92 -11.25
CA ASP A 58 -8.57 -0.64 -10.31
C ASP A 58 -8.36 -1.32 -8.94
N ILE A 59 -7.75 -2.50 -8.92
CA ILE A 59 -7.35 -3.20 -7.68
C ILE A 59 -6.38 -2.39 -6.83
N VAL A 60 -5.56 -1.53 -7.45
CA VAL A 60 -4.63 -0.64 -6.74
C VAL A 60 -5.34 0.63 -6.31
N LYS A 61 -6.10 1.27 -7.21
CA LYS A 61 -6.79 2.54 -6.94
C LYS A 61 -7.86 2.40 -5.85
N GLN A 62 -8.58 1.30 -5.85
CA GLN A 62 -9.70 1.08 -4.93
C GLN A 62 -9.28 0.41 -3.62
N ALA A 63 -8.01 0.03 -3.47
CA ALA A 63 -7.53 -0.55 -2.23
C ALA A 63 -7.57 0.48 -1.11
N ASN A 64 -7.96 0.07 0.09
CA ASN A 64 -7.81 0.91 1.28
C ASN A 64 -6.43 0.70 1.93
N ILE A 65 -5.92 -0.53 1.86
CA ILE A 65 -4.58 -0.90 2.33
C ILE A 65 -3.86 -1.68 1.22
N ILE A 66 -2.61 -1.31 0.94
CA ILE A 66 -1.73 -2.06 0.02
C ILE A 66 -0.53 -2.60 0.77
N LEU A 67 -0.34 -3.92 0.70
CA LEU A 67 0.89 -4.62 1.07
C LEU A 67 1.80 -4.70 -0.15
N ILE A 68 3.05 -4.27 -0.04
CA ILE A 68 3.97 -4.12 -1.17
C ILE A 68 5.25 -4.91 -0.89
N ASP A 69 5.60 -5.90 -1.72
CA ASP A 69 6.91 -6.54 -1.60
C ASP A 69 8.06 -5.54 -1.84
N SER A 70 9.13 -5.62 -1.02
CA SER A 70 10.26 -4.70 -1.12
C SER A 70 11.07 -4.86 -2.41
N ARG A 71 11.05 -6.05 -3.03
CA ARG A 71 11.80 -6.39 -4.24
C ARG A 71 10.97 -6.40 -5.53
N LEU A 72 9.73 -5.91 -5.48
CA LEU A 72 8.71 -5.87 -6.54
C LEU A 72 9.18 -5.45 -7.96
N PHE A 73 10.35 -4.81 -8.13
CA PHE A 73 10.86 -4.38 -9.44
C PHE A 73 12.36 -4.65 -9.66
N GLU A 74 13.01 -5.51 -8.86
CA GLU A 74 14.43 -5.81 -9.04
C GLU A 74 14.72 -6.52 -10.38
N ASN A 75 13.78 -7.32 -10.87
CA ASN A 75 13.95 -8.15 -12.07
C ASN A 75 13.81 -7.39 -13.41
N MET A 76 13.39 -6.12 -13.37
CA MET A 76 13.07 -5.33 -14.57
C MET A 76 14.22 -4.52 -15.16
N SER A 77 15.28 -4.28 -14.38
CA SER A 77 16.39 -3.45 -14.81
C SER A 77 17.58 -4.31 -15.23
N ASN A 78 17.82 -4.39 -16.55
CA ASN A 78 19.14 -4.75 -17.06
C ASN A 78 20.16 -3.74 -16.50
N LYS A 79 20.83 -4.12 -15.40
CA LYS A 79 21.98 -3.46 -14.77
C LYS A 79 21.77 -1.98 -14.39
N LYS A 80 21.64 -1.77 -13.07
CA LYS A 80 22.00 -0.58 -12.24
C LYS A 80 20.88 0.20 -11.56
N THR A 81 19.58 -0.11 -11.71
CA THR A 81 18.53 0.73 -11.09
C THR A 81 17.48 -0.12 -10.33
N LYS A 82 17.75 -0.45 -9.06
CA LYS A 82 16.77 -1.12 -8.19
C LYS A 82 15.63 -0.16 -7.83
N PHE A 83 14.55 -0.18 -8.59
CA PHE A 83 13.27 0.38 -8.15
C PHE A 83 12.67 -0.63 -7.15
N THR A 84 12.24 -0.18 -5.98
CA THR A 84 11.88 -1.05 -4.85
C THR A 84 10.46 -0.76 -4.38
N GLY A 85 9.89 -1.66 -3.58
CA GLY A 85 8.57 -1.47 -2.98
C GLY A 85 8.48 -0.19 -2.13
N GLU A 86 9.56 0.18 -1.45
CA GLU A 86 9.64 1.42 -0.67
C GLU A 86 9.55 2.68 -1.56
N LYS A 87 10.20 2.67 -2.72
CA LYS A 87 10.08 3.77 -3.69
C LYS A 87 8.68 3.84 -4.26
N PHE A 88 8.08 2.68 -4.57
CA PHE A 88 6.70 2.61 -5.03
C PHE A 88 5.72 3.14 -3.98
N LYS A 89 5.92 2.82 -2.69
CA LYS A 89 5.15 3.37 -1.57
C LYS A 89 5.14 4.91 -1.57
N ILE A 90 6.29 5.55 -1.74
CA ILE A 90 6.39 7.03 -1.77
C ILE A 90 5.54 7.59 -2.92
N ILE A 91 5.68 7.02 -4.12
CA ILE A 91 4.91 7.45 -5.30
C ILE A 91 3.41 7.22 -5.09
N LEU A 92 3.03 6.05 -4.55
CA LEU A 92 1.63 5.72 -4.31
C LEU A 92 0.99 6.71 -3.32
N ARG A 93 1.68 7.07 -2.24
CA ARG A 93 1.17 8.04 -1.26
C ARG A 93 1.04 9.46 -1.82
N GLN A 94 1.85 9.83 -2.80
CA GLN A 94 1.71 11.11 -3.49
C GLN A 94 0.47 11.14 -4.39
N ILE A 95 0.14 10.01 -5.02
CA ILE A 95 -0.94 9.90 -6.01
C ILE A 95 -2.28 9.59 -5.35
N TYR A 96 -2.27 8.69 -4.36
CA TYR A 96 -3.45 8.20 -3.63
C TYR A 96 -3.19 8.34 -2.12
N PRO A 97 -3.25 9.57 -1.57
CA PRO A 97 -2.84 9.86 -0.20
C PRO A 97 -3.66 9.13 0.88
N PHE A 98 -4.89 8.74 0.56
CA PHE A 98 -5.79 8.02 1.47
C PHE A 98 -5.52 6.51 1.53
N ILE A 99 -4.76 5.95 0.60
CA ILE A 99 -4.40 4.53 0.61
C ILE A 99 -3.27 4.29 1.63
N LYS A 100 -3.53 3.45 2.62
CA LYS A 100 -2.50 3.04 3.59
C LYS A 100 -1.56 2.01 2.97
N THR A 101 -0.28 2.08 3.29
CA THR A 101 0.75 1.24 2.68
C THR A 101 1.63 0.57 3.72
N VAL A 102 1.91 -0.72 3.51
CA VAL A 102 2.84 -1.52 4.32
C VAL A 102 3.79 -2.23 3.37
N VAL A 103 5.09 -2.08 3.58
CA VAL A 103 6.11 -2.77 2.81
C VAL A 103 6.42 -4.10 3.50
N ILE A 104 6.43 -5.18 2.73
CA ILE A 104 6.79 -6.52 3.16
C ILE A 104 8.21 -6.80 2.68
N SER A 105 9.15 -7.08 3.59
CA SER A 105 10.58 -7.16 3.26
C SER A 105 11.23 -8.43 3.78
N GLN A 106 12.30 -8.90 3.12
CA GLN A 106 13.13 -9.99 3.66
C GLN A 106 14.11 -9.54 4.75
N ASN A 107 14.32 -8.23 4.90
CA ASN A 107 15.22 -7.65 5.89
C ASN A 107 14.49 -7.44 7.23
N GLU A 108 15.27 -7.29 8.30
CA GLU A 108 14.74 -6.99 9.63
C GLU A 108 13.92 -5.70 9.63
N THR A 109 12.84 -5.70 10.43
CA THR A 109 11.99 -4.54 10.68
C THR A 109 12.84 -3.37 11.15
N THR A 110 12.87 -2.27 10.41
CA THR A 110 13.43 -1.02 10.94
C THR A 110 12.40 -0.37 11.86
N GLU A 111 12.83 0.39 12.87
CA GLU A 111 11.93 1.10 13.79
C GLU A 111 11.02 2.14 13.08
N GLU A 112 11.25 2.39 11.79
CA GLU A 112 10.38 3.17 10.92
C GLU A 112 9.16 2.34 10.47
N SER A 113 8.00 2.72 11.00
CA SER A 113 6.76 1.94 11.20
C SER A 113 5.96 1.45 9.98
N SER A 114 6.58 1.09 8.87
CA SER A 114 5.82 0.53 7.73
C SER A 114 6.54 -0.55 6.95
N VAL A 115 7.58 -1.16 7.52
CA VAL A 115 8.25 -2.31 6.94
C VAL A 115 8.01 -3.50 7.86
N VAL A 116 7.41 -4.56 7.34
CA VAL A 116 7.18 -5.81 8.05
C VAL A 116 8.05 -6.89 7.42
N SER A 117 8.77 -7.64 8.25
CA SER A 117 9.60 -8.73 7.77
C SER A 117 8.77 -9.94 7.34
N LYS A 118 9.17 -10.59 6.23
CA LYS A 118 8.66 -11.90 5.80
C LYS A 118 9.06 -12.96 6.81
N PHE A 119 8.19 -13.94 7.05
CA PHE A 119 8.50 -15.04 7.94
C PHE A 119 9.61 -15.92 7.35
N LYS A 120 10.58 -16.30 8.19
CA LYS A 120 11.69 -17.17 7.78
C LYS A 120 11.75 -18.38 8.69
N GLN A 121 11.26 -19.52 8.20
CA GLN A 121 11.21 -20.76 8.99
C GLN A 121 12.57 -21.19 9.58
N ALA A 122 13.67 -20.98 8.84
CA ALA A 122 15.01 -21.32 9.32
C ALA A 122 15.50 -20.43 10.49
N GLU A 123 14.98 -19.20 10.59
CA GLU A 123 15.39 -18.20 11.59
C GLU A 123 14.36 -18.07 12.73
N SER A 124 13.20 -18.71 12.63
CA SER A 124 12.05 -18.46 13.50
C SER A 124 12.19 -19.00 14.92
N LYS A 125 13.26 -19.73 15.25
CA LYS A 125 13.53 -20.28 16.60
C LYS A 125 12.33 -20.99 17.25
N GLY A 126 11.46 -21.61 16.44
CA GLY A 126 10.26 -22.33 16.89
C GLY A 126 8.97 -21.51 16.87
N ILE A 127 9.02 -20.22 16.53
CA ILE A 127 7.85 -19.37 16.30
C ILE A 127 7.20 -19.78 14.97
N SER A 128 5.88 -19.87 14.97
CA SER A 128 5.08 -20.13 13.77
C SER A 128 4.92 -18.87 12.89
N PHE A 129 4.56 -19.06 11.61
CA PHE A 129 4.28 -17.91 10.75
C PHE A 129 3.08 -17.09 11.24
N VAL A 130 2.12 -17.73 11.92
CA VAL A 130 0.95 -17.06 12.50
C VAL A 130 1.39 -16.12 13.62
N GLU A 131 2.12 -16.63 14.61
CA GLU A 131 2.65 -15.82 15.72
C GLU A 131 3.52 -14.67 15.21
N HIS A 132 4.38 -14.93 14.21
CA HIS A 132 5.20 -13.88 13.59
C HIS A 132 4.37 -12.74 13.02
N TYR A 133 3.34 -13.02 12.23
CA TYR A 133 2.52 -11.97 11.64
C TYR A 133 1.50 -11.36 12.61
N ASP A 134 1.10 -12.09 13.66
CA ASP A 134 0.34 -11.51 14.77
C ASP A 134 1.16 -10.42 15.47
N ASP A 135 2.42 -10.70 15.77
CA ASP A 135 3.31 -9.78 16.46
C ASP A 135 3.72 -8.57 15.59
N ASN A 136 3.91 -8.79 14.28
CA ASN A 136 4.54 -7.78 13.41
C ASN A 136 3.58 -7.09 12.42
N LEU A 137 2.48 -7.74 12.00
CA LEU A 137 1.59 -7.23 10.95
C LEU A 137 0.20 -6.90 11.47
N LYS A 138 -0.37 -7.73 12.36
CA LYS A 138 -1.76 -7.59 12.82
C LYS A 138 -2.03 -6.22 13.39
N LYS A 139 -1.17 -5.75 14.30
CA LYS A 139 -1.33 -4.44 14.94
C LYS A 139 -1.32 -3.29 13.91
N ILE A 140 -0.42 -3.35 12.93
CA ILE A 140 -0.30 -2.34 11.87
C ILE A 140 -1.57 -2.31 11.02
N LEU A 141 -2.11 -3.48 10.67
CA LEU A 141 -3.34 -3.56 9.90
C LEU A 141 -4.56 -3.10 10.71
N ASP A 142 -4.66 -3.49 11.98
CA ASP A 142 -5.74 -3.05 12.88
C ASP A 142 -5.74 -1.52 13.06
N GLU A 143 -4.56 -0.92 13.23
CA GLU A 143 -4.38 0.53 13.31
C GLU A 143 -4.75 1.24 12.01
N ASN A 144 -4.27 0.74 10.86
CA ASN A 144 -4.64 1.30 9.56
C ASN A 144 -6.16 1.25 9.29
N ILE A 145 -6.81 0.12 9.62
CA ILE A 145 -8.27 -0.01 9.51
C ILE A 145 -8.96 1.03 10.38
N LYS A 146 -8.53 1.18 11.64
CA LYS A 146 -9.09 2.18 12.55
C LYS A 146 -8.98 3.59 11.95
N PHE A 147 -7.81 3.96 11.44
CA PHE A 147 -7.61 5.26 10.78
C PHE A 147 -8.53 5.44 9.58
N ILE A 148 -8.68 4.43 8.72
CA ILE A 148 -9.58 4.50 7.55
C ILE A 148 -11.02 4.76 8.00
N LEU A 149 -11.50 4.08 9.05
CA LEU A 149 -12.85 4.27 9.57
C LEU A 149 -13.05 5.66 10.17
N GLU A 150 -12.06 6.19 10.88
CA GLU A 150 -12.08 7.55 11.41
C GLU A 150 -12.08 8.60 10.28
N GLU A 151 -11.26 8.41 9.24
CA GLU A 151 -11.22 9.26 8.05
C GLU A 151 -12.55 9.25 7.29
N ARG A 152 -13.18 8.08 7.10
CA ARG A 152 -14.53 7.97 6.47
C ARG A 152 -15.56 8.78 7.24
N LYS A 153 -15.61 8.63 8.56
CA LYS A 153 -16.54 9.38 9.40
C LYS A 153 -16.30 10.89 9.30
N THR A 154 -15.03 11.31 9.28
CA THR A 154 -14.67 12.73 9.18
C THR A 154 -15.06 13.29 7.81
N LEU A 155 -14.92 12.49 6.75
CA LEU A 155 -15.34 12.88 5.40
C LEU A 155 -16.86 13.02 5.28
N GLU A 156 -17.63 12.15 5.94
CA GLU A 156 -19.10 12.31 6.05
C GLU A 156 -19.45 13.64 6.72
N GLU A 157 -18.80 13.98 7.84
CA GLU A 157 -18.98 15.27 8.53
C GLU A 157 -18.57 16.46 7.65
N LEU A 158 -17.52 16.31 6.84
CA LEU A 158 -17.01 17.33 5.92
C LEU A 158 -18.00 17.63 4.78
N ASN A 159 -18.65 16.58 4.26
CA ASN A 159 -19.61 16.69 3.15
C ASN A 159 -20.90 17.42 3.57
N ASP A 160 -21.21 17.47 4.86
CA ASP A 160 -22.36 18.18 5.41
C ASP A 160 -22.03 19.65 5.78
N ASP A 161 -20.76 20.08 5.61
CA ASP A 161 -20.31 21.43 5.98
C ASP A 161 -20.54 22.45 4.85
N GLU A 162 -21.55 23.30 5.00
CA GLU A 162 -21.92 24.37 4.06
C GLU A 162 -20.80 25.43 3.84
N PHE A 163 -19.76 25.47 4.70
CA PHE A 163 -18.65 26.41 4.58
C PHE A 163 -17.58 25.95 3.58
N ILE A 164 -17.56 24.67 3.22
CA ILE A 164 -16.52 24.10 2.36
C ILE A 164 -16.97 24.16 0.89
N ASP A 165 -16.01 24.54 0.05
CA ASP A 165 -16.22 24.62 -1.39
C ASP A 165 -16.60 23.25 -1.99
N GLU A 166 -17.70 23.22 -2.76
CA GLU A 166 -18.28 21.99 -3.33
C GLU A 166 -17.31 21.27 -4.28
N LEU A 167 -16.50 22.01 -5.04
CA LEU A 167 -15.50 21.44 -5.95
C LEU A 167 -14.35 20.79 -5.17
N LEU A 168 -13.95 21.40 -4.05
CA LEU A 168 -12.98 20.80 -3.13
C LEU A 168 -13.52 19.49 -2.53
N LEU A 169 -14.78 19.47 -2.07
CA LEU A 169 -15.43 18.24 -1.56
C LEU A 169 -15.50 17.15 -2.63
N GLU A 170 -15.89 17.50 -3.85
CA GLU A 170 -15.94 16.57 -4.98
C GLU A 170 -14.55 15.97 -5.27
N THR A 171 -13.49 16.80 -5.25
CA THR A 171 -12.12 16.35 -5.48
C THR A 171 -11.63 15.40 -4.37
N ILE A 172 -11.94 15.73 -3.11
CA ILE A 172 -11.61 14.88 -1.97
C ILE A 172 -12.32 13.54 -2.09
N ASP A 173 -13.63 13.53 -2.36
CA ASP A 173 -14.42 12.29 -2.45
C ASP A 173 -13.92 11.39 -3.58
N LYS A 174 -13.63 11.96 -4.76
CA LYS A 174 -13.06 11.21 -5.87
C LYS A 174 -11.68 10.65 -5.56
N THR A 175 -10.82 11.40 -4.88
CA THR A 175 -9.48 10.94 -4.48
C THR A 175 -9.57 9.87 -3.40
N PHE A 176 -10.47 10.05 -2.43
CA PHE A 176 -10.69 9.12 -1.32
C PHE A 176 -11.21 7.76 -1.80
N ASN A 177 -12.12 7.78 -2.78
CA ASN A 177 -12.68 6.59 -3.41
C ASN A 177 -11.79 5.99 -4.52
N GLY A 178 -10.63 6.59 -4.79
CA GLY A 178 -9.70 6.14 -5.84
C GLY A 178 -10.23 6.31 -7.26
N LEU A 179 -11.23 7.17 -7.46
CA LEU A 179 -11.79 7.51 -8.76
C LEU A 179 -10.88 8.47 -9.52
N GLU A 180 -10.23 9.38 -8.79
CA GLU A 180 -9.20 10.29 -9.28
C GLU A 180 -7.92 10.13 -8.48
N SER A 181 -6.79 10.46 -9.09
CA SER A 181 -5.54 10.66 -8.35
C SER A 181 -5.48 12.09 -7.85
N TYR A 182 -4.93 12.29 -6.65
CA TYR A 182 -4.75 13.61 -6.04
C TYR A 182 -3.89 14.53 -6.90
N SER A 183 -2.96 13.94 -7.64
CA SER A 183 -2.29 14.62 -8.72
C SER A 183 -3.11 14.44 -10.00
N GLU A 184 -3.49 15.55 -10.63
CA GLU A 184 -3.77 15.62 -12.06
C GLU A 184 -2.46 15.38 -12.84
N PHE A 185 -1.75 14.26 -12.61
CA PHE A 185 -0.54 13.96 -13.35
C PHE A 185 -0.93 13.70 -14.81
N GLU A 186 -1.01 14.77 -15.59
CA GLU A 186 -0.74 14.69 -17.01
C GLU A 186 0.57 13.93 -17.16
N LYS A 187 0.67 13.11 -18.21
CA LYS A 187 1.80 12.22 -18.47
C LYS A 187 3.17 12.91 -18.27
N LYS A 188 3.23 14.22 -18.52
CA LYS A 188 4.37 15.12 -18.37
C LYS A 188 4.82 15.35 -16.92
N GLU A 189 3.91 15.49 -15.97
CA GLU A 189 4.28 15.75 -14.57
C GLU A 189 4.77 14.49 -13.85
N LEU A 190 4.22 13.34 -14.21
CA LEU A 190 4.77 12.05 -13.77
C LEU A 190 6.20 11.86 -14.30
N ASP A 191 6.48 12.29 -15.53
CA ASP A 191 7.83 12.24 -16.10
C ASP A 191 8.77 13.23 -15.37
N ASN A 192 8.31 14.44 -15.03
CA ASN A 192 9.08 15.39 -14.22
C ASN A 192 9.40 14.85 -12.81
N LEU A 193 8.46 14.17 -12.14
CA LEU A 193 8.71 13.58 -10.83
C LEU A 193 9.81 12.51 -10.92
N ILE A 194 9.82 11.72 -12.00
CA ILE A 194 10.88 10.74 -12.28
C ILE A 194 12.21 11.45 -12.49
N GLU A 195 12.25 12.51 -13.30
CA GLU A 195 13.46 13.30 -13.54
C GLU A 195 14.02 13.85 -12.23
N VAL A 196 13.19 14.40 -11.34
CA VAL A 196 13.61 14.85 -10.01
C VAL A 196 14.19 13.71 -9.19
N PHE A 197 13.60 12.52 -9.22
CA PHE A 197 14.16 11.35 -8.52
C PHE A 197 15.46 10.84 -9.16
N GLU A 198 15.61 10.93 -10.48
CA GLU A 198 16.84 10.61 -11.21
C GLU A 198 17.96 11.64 -10.95
N GLU A 199 17.61 12.93 -10.79
CA GLU A 199 18.54 14.00 -10.42
C GLU A 199 19.02 13.88 -8.98
N VAL A 200 18.11 13.62 -8.03
CA VAL A 200 18.48 13.34 -6.63
C VAL A 200 19.46 12.18 -6.60
N ARG A 201 19.19 11.14 -7.37
CA ARG A 201 20.06 9.97 -7.49
C ARG A 201 21.46 10.31 -8.05
N SER A 202 21.56 11.14 -9.09
CA SER A 202 22.86 11.53 -9.66
C SER A 202 23.72 12.33 -8.69
N HIS A 203 23.10 13.12 -7.80
CA HIS A 203 23.80 13.86 -6.76
C HIS A 203 24.37 12.96 -5.66
N TYR A 204 23.65 11.90 -5.26
CA TYR A 204 24.15 10.93 -4.27
C TYR A 204 25.27 10.04 -4.82
N ASP A 205 25.25 9.71 -6.10
CA ASP A 205 26.30 8.90 -6.74
C ASP A 205 27.61 9.70 -6.97
N ASN A 206 27.54 11.03 -7.07
CA ASN A 206 28.71 11.92 -7.25
C ASN A 206 29.37 12.37 -5.93
N GLN A 207 28.86 11.95 -4.77
CA GLN A 207 29.42 12.24 -3.45
C GLN A 207 30.11 11.03 -2.78
N LYS A 208 30.33 9.94 -3.53
CA LYS A 208 31.18 8.80 -3.15
C LYS A 208 32.46 8.79 -3.97
#